data_AF-X1AJ73-F1
#
_entry.id   AF-X1AJ73-F1
#
_cell.length_a   1.000
_cell.length_b   1.000
_cell.length_c   1.000
_cell.angle_alpha   90.00
_cell.angle_beta   90.00
_cell.angle_gamma   90.00
#
_symmetry.space_group_name_H-M   'P 1'
#
loop_
_entity.id
_entity.type
_entity.pdbx_description
1 polymer ?
#
loop_
_entity_poly.entity_id
_entity_poly.type
_entity_poly.pdbx_seq_one_letter_code
_entity_poly.pdbx_strand_id
1 'polypeptide(L)'
;IPQAITGLFKKEIVTEEPEEEFAKKEEISRLQKEIQALKEEGLPVKEIIKEIEVSRITKIEPIKEIIKEIKILDDESLKKIRTILSQQETKVEKLRLAASLGYVNFPPTLSPSGAVSVTTLGTITAGTWQGTAISTQYGGSGANLSAGAQGGVLYMGGSSIMGISAAGTSGEALISGGTGVPTWTNTPSWSTITLSTSVTSPLLTNAGLLTLQTTATAGADDIVLR
;
A
#
# COMPACT_ATOMS: atom_id res chain seq x y z
N ILE A 1 154.53 -53.48 9.12
CA ILE A 1 153.96 -54.40 8.08
C ILE A 1 152.54 -53.91 7.83
N PRO A 2 152.14 -53.70 6.56
CA PRO A 2 151.41 -52.49 6.13
C PRO A 2 149.92 -52.72 5.84
N GLN A 3 149.11 -51.65 5.77
CA GLN A 3 148.37 -51.25 4.56
C GLN A 3 147.45 -50.04 4.82
N ALA A 4 147.57 -49.04 3.95
CA ALA A 4 146.64 -47.93 3.75
C ALA A 4 145.39 -48.42 2.99
N ILE A 5 144.31 -47.62 2.96
CA ILE A 5 143.46 -47.35 1.76
C ILE A 5 142.34 -46.34 2.12
N THR A 6 142.51 -45.12 1.58
CA THR A 6 141.55 -44.25 0.84
C THR A 6 140.23 -43.81 1.50
N GLY A 7 139.87 -42.53 1.56
CA GLY A 7 139.51 -41.64 0.41
C GLY A 7 138.02 -41.84 0.07
N LEU A 8 137.16 -40.90 -0.34
CA LEU A 8 137.21 -39.56 -0.90
C LEU A 8 135.70 -39.20 -1.13
N PHE A 9 135.27 -37.93 -0.99
CA PHE A 9 134.16 -37.20 -1.69
C PHE A 9 132.88 -37.96 -2.17
N LYS A 10 131.63 -37.46 -2.09
CA LYS A 10 131.12 -36.15 -2.55
C LYS A 10 129.58 -36.12 -2.36
N LYS A 11 129.05 -34.96 -1.93
CA LYS A 11 127.77 -34.29 -2.25
C LYS A 11 126.74 -35.01 -3.15
N GLU A 12 125.49 -35.10 -2.67
CA GLU A 12 124.27 -35.20 -3.51
C GLU A 12 123.10 -34.43 -2.87
N ILE A 13 122.23 -33.90 -3.73
CA ILE A 13 121.27 -32.81 -3.54
C ILE A 13 119.85 -33.35 -3.87
N VAL A 14 118.84 -32.94 -3.07
CA VAL A 14 117.38 -32.81 -3.38
C VAL A 14 116.53 -34.09 -3.49
N THR A 15 115.34 -34.12 -2.84
CA THR A 15 113.97 -34.11 -3.44
C THR A 15 112.88 -34.09 -2.34
N GLU A 16 111.85 -33.25 -2.49
CA GLU A 16 110.63 -33.16 -1.65
C GLU A 16 109.57 -34.25 -2.00
N GLU A 17 108.81 -34.70 -0.97
CA GLU A 17 107.47 -35.34 -0.90
C GLU A 17 107.02 -36.55 -1.73
N PRO A 18 106.31 -37.51 -1.08
CA PRO A 18 105.02 -37.97 -1.61
C PRO A 18 103.89 -38.24 -0.58
N GLU A 19 104.02 -37.88 0.71
CA GLU A 19 103.06 -38.33 1.74
C GLU A 19 101.82 -37.42 1.93
N GLU A 20 101.88 -36.11 1.67
CA GLU A 20 100.71 -35.22 1.85
C GLU A 20 99.65 -35.30 0.72
N GLU A 21 100.05 -35.63 -0.51
CA GLU A 21 99.14 -35.65 -1.66
C GLU A 21 98.19 -36.86 -1.62
N PHE A 22 98.65 -38.00 -1.08
CA PHE A 22 97.88 -39.22 -0.96
C PHE A 22 96.75 -39.10 0.09
N ALA A 23 97.04 -38.47 1.24
CA ALA A 23 96.07 -38.22 2.30
C ALA A 23 94.95 -37.27 1.85
N LYS A 24 95.30 -36.18 1.13
CA LYS A 24 94.32 -35.25 0.54
C LYS A 24 93.42 -35.95 -0.50
N LYS A 25 93.98 -36.88 -1.29
CA LYS A 25 93.24 -37.61 -2.32
C LYS A 25 92.25 -38.62 -1.73
N GLU A 26 92.62 -39.29 -0.63
CA GLU A 26 91.74 -40.21 0.09
C GLU A 26 90.59 -39.47 0.77
N GLU A 27 90.87 -38.31 1.36
CA GLU A 27 89.86 -37.43 1.96
C GLU A 27 88.90 -36.87 0.90
N ILE A 28 89.39 -36.44 -0.27
CA ILE A 28 88.54 -36.02 -1.40
C ILE A 28 87.65 -37.18 -1.88
N SER A 29 88.18 -38.40 -1.98
CA SER A 29 87.40 -39.59 -2.37
C SER A 29 86.29 -39.90 -1.37
N ARG A 30 86.60 -39.79 -0.07
CA ARG A 30 85.61 -39.94 1.01
C ARG A 30 84.52 -38.86 0.93
N LEU A 31 84.91 -37.60 0.76
CA LEU A 31 83.97 -36.49 0.60
C LEU A 31 83.09 -36.65 -0.67
N GLN A 32 83.65 -37.13 -1.78
CA GLN A 32 82.88 -37.44 -2.99
C GLN A 32 81.85 -38.55 -2.75
N LYS A 33 82.23 -39.59 -2.01
CA LYS A 33 81.34 -40.69 -1.65
C LYS A 33 80.22 -40.23 -0.71
N GLU A 34 80.53 -39.33 0.22
CA GLU A 34 79.56 -38.71 1.13
C GLU A 34 78.59 -37.78 0.39
N ILE A 35 79.09 -36.96 -0.54
CA ILE A 35 78.25 -36.13 -1.43
C ILE A 35 77.33 -36.99 -2.29
N GLN A 36 77.82 -38.12 -2.82
CA GLN A 36 77.02 -39.04 -3.62
C GLN A 36 75.93 -39.71 -2.77
N ALA A 37 76.25 -40.14 -1.55
CA ALA A 37 75.28 -40.69 -0.61
C ALA A 37 74.21 -39.65 -0.22
N LEU A 38 74.60 -38.41 0.10
CA LEU A 38 73.68 -37.32 0.38
C LEU A 38 72.80 -36.95 -0.82
N LYS A 39 73.32 -37.10 -2.04
CA LYS A 39 72.56 -36.89 -3.27
C LYS A 39 71.52 -38.00 -3.44
N GLU A 40 71.92 -39.26 -3.25
CA GLU A 40 71.04 -40.42 -3.32
C GLU A 40 69.97 -40.43 -2.21
N GLU A 41 70.28 -40.01 -0.99
CA GLU A 41 69.32 -39.85 0.11
C GLU A 41 68.43 -38.61 -0.08
N GLY A 42 68.94 -37.55 -0.71
CA GLY A 42 68.18 -36.34 -1.03
C GLY A 42 67.15 -36.51 -2.15
N LEU A 43 67.32 -37.49 -3.05
CA LEU A 43 66.34 -37.81 -4.09
C LEU A 43 64.99 -38.29 -3.50
N PRO A 44 64.95 -39.32 -2.63
CA PRO A 44 63.75 -39.74 -1.91
C PRO A 44 63.08 -38.62 -1.12
N VAL A 45 63.87 -37.77 -0.44
CA VAL A 45 63.33 -36.63 0.33
C VAL A 45 62.64 -35.63 -0.59
N LYS A 46 63.21 -35.32 -1.76
CA LYS A 46 62.57 -34.46 -2.76
C LYS A 46 61.27 -35.05 -3.31
N GLU A 47 61.24 -36.36 -3.54
CA GLU A 47 60.04 -37.09 -4.00
C GLU A 47 58.93 -36.99 -2.95
N ILE A 48 59.24 -37.24 -1.68
CA ILE A 48 58.31 -37.12 -0.55
C ILE A 48 57.77 -35.69 -0.43
N ILE A 49 58.64 -34.67 -0.53
CA ILE A 49 58.21 -33.26 -0.50
C ILE A 49 57.25 -32.95 -1.64
N LYS A 50 57.56 -33.42 -2.86
CA LYS A 50 56.72 -33.22 -4.05
C LYS A 50 55.37 -33.92 -3.89
N GLU A 51 55.33 -35.13 -3.36
CA GLU A 51 54.08 -35.86 -3.10
C GLU A 51 53.22 -35.18 -2.03
N ILE A 52 53.84 -34.68 -0.95
CA ILE A 52 53.15 -33.90 0.09
C ILE A 52 52.56 -32.61 -0.50
N GLU A 53 53.30 -31.92 -1.36
CA GLU A 53 52.85 -30.68 -1.99
C GLU A 53 51.67 -30.93 -2.95
N VAL A 54 51.77 -31.96 -3.80
CA VAL A 54 50.67 -32.41 -4.66
C VAL A 54 49.44 -32.82 -3.84
N SER A 55 49.62 -33.53 -2.73
CA SER A 55 48.53 -33.91 -1.80
C SER A 55 47.88 -32.69 -1.13
N ARG A 56 48.67 -31.68 -0.75
CA ARG A 56 48.12 -30.42 -0.20
C ARG A 56 47.31 -29.66 -1.25
N ILE A 57 47.82 -29.52 -2.46
CA ILE A 57 47.14 -28.80 -3.55
C ILE A 57 45.82 -29.49 -3.90
N THR A 58 45.83 -30.81 -4.10
CA THR A 58 44.63 -31.58 -4.43
C THR A 58 43.55 -31.53 -3.36
N LYS A 59 43.92 -31.39 -2.07
CA LYS A 59 42.94 -31.20 -0.98
C LYS A 59 42.41 -29.77 -0.88
N ILE A 60 43.20 -28.76 -1.26
CA ILE A 60 42.85 -27.35 -1.10
C ILE A 60 42.01 -26.81 -2.28
N GLU A 61 42.25 -27.29 -3.49
CA GLU A 61 41.56 -26.79 -4.69
C GLU A 61 40.01 -26.95 -4.63
N PRO A 62 39.46 -28.10 -4.17
CA PRO A 62 38.02 -28.23 -3.97
C PRO A 62 37.46 -27.26 -2.93
N ILE A 63 38.22 -26.96 -1.88
CA ILE A 63 37.81 -26.02 -0.82
C ILE A 63 37.73 -24.59 -1.39
N LYS A 64 38.66 -24.19 -2.25
CA LYS A 64 38.60 -22.88 -2.94
C LYS A 64 37.40 -22.78 -3.89
N GLU A 65 37.06 -23.86 -4.58
CA GLU A 65 35.90 -23.94 -5.47
C GLU A 65 34.60 -23.80 -4.67
N ILE A 66 34.47 -24.53 -3.56
CA ILE A 66 33.33 -24.43 -2.63
C ILE A 66 33.21 -23.00 -2.07
N ILE A 67 34.32 -22.35 -1.70
CA ILE A 67 34.29 -20.96 -1.21
C ILE A 67 33.84 -19.97 -2.30
N LYS A 68 34.16 -20.21 -3.58
CA LYS A 68 33.64 -19.41 -4.69
C LYS A 68 32.14 -19.63 -4.89
N GLU A 69 31.65 -20.86 -4.74
CA GLU A 69 30.22 -21.19 -4.83
C GLU A 69 29.39 -20.64 -3.65
N ILE A 70 29.98 -20.45 -2.47
CA ILE A 70 29.32 -19.86 -1.28
C ILE A 70 29.05 -18.34 -1.45
N LYS A 71 29.40 -17.72 -2.57
CA LYS A 71 29.12 -16.31 -2.86
C LYS A 71 27.78 -16.10 -3.56
N ILE A 72 26.64 -16.25 -2.87
CA ILE A 72 25.32 -15.86 -3.43
C ILE A 72 24.43 -15.16 -2.40
N LEU A 73 24.98 -14.16 -1.71
CA LEU A 73 24.25 -12.97 -1.27
C LEU A 73 25.27 -11.85 -1.11
N ASP A 74 25.55 -11.12 -2.18
CA ASP A 74 26.42 -9.95 -2.10
C ASP A 74 25.79 -8.86 -1.23
N ASP A 75 26.61 -8.09 -0.52
CA ASP A 75 26.15 -7.02 0.37
C ASP A 75 25.25 -5.99 -0.33
N GLU A 76 25.42 -5.81 -1.65
CA GLU A 76 24.59 -4.92 -2.46
C GLU A 76 23.17 -5.48 -2.67
N SER A 77 23.02 -6.78 -2.97
CA SER A 77 21.72 -7.45 -3.00
C SER A 77 21.04 -7.43 -1.63
N LEU A 78 21.79 -7.65 -0.53
CA LEU A 78 21.26 -7.53 0.82
C LEU A 78 20.77 -6.09 1.11
N LYS A 79 21.53 -5.08 0.69
CA LYS A 79 21.15 -3.66 0.80
C LYS A 79 19.91 -3.32 -0.02
N LYS A 80 19.76 -3.87 -1.22
CA LYS A 80 18.56 -3.74 -2.07
C LYS A 80 17.35 -4.35 -1.38
N ILE A 81 17.46 -5.56 -0.84
CA ILE A 81 16.37 -6.23 -0.10
C ILE A 81 15.95 -5.41 1.12
N ARG A 82 16.90 -4.91 1.93
CA ARG A 82 16.60 -4.06 3.09
C ARG A 82 15.88 -2.77 2.70
N THR A 83 16.30 -2.15 1.59
CA THR A 83 15.67 -0.93 1.07
C THR A 83 14.23 -1.20 0.63
N ILE A 84 14.00 -2.30 -0.10
CA ILE A 84 12.66 -2.71 -0.53
C ILE A 84 11.76 -3.01 0.67
N LEU A 85 12.27 -3.72 1.68
CA LEU A 85 11.51 -4.06 2.88
C LEU A 85 11.08 -2.82 3.65
N SER A 86 12.00 -1.87 3.87
CA SER A 86 11.71 -0.58 4.53
C SER A 86 10.66 0.25 3.76
N GLN A 87 10.72 0.24 2.43
CA GLN A 87 9.69 0.88 1.60
C GLN A 87 8.34 0.19 1.71
N GLN A 88 8.31 -1.14 1.80
CA GLN A 88 7.08 -1.92 1.99
C GLN A 88 6.46 -1.66 3.36
N GLU A 89 7.25 -1.64 4.44
CA GLU A 89 6.79 -1.29 5.79
C GLU A 89 6.13 0.09 5.80
N THR A 90 6.78 1.08 5.18
CA THR A 90 6.22 2.44 5.05
C THR A 90 4.91 2.46 4.27
N LYS A 91 4.80 1.67 3.18
CA LYS A 91 3.57 1.57 2.39
C LYS A 91 2.46 0.89 3.18
N VAL A 92 2.77 -0.19 3.91
CA VAL A 92 1.81 -0.88 4.78
C VAL A 92 1.31 0.06 5.86
N GLU A 93 2.18 0.87 6.46
CA GLU A 93 1.76 1.82 7.50
C GLU A 93 0.87 2.93 6.94
N LYS A 94 1.20 3.47 5.74
CA LYS A 94 0.32 4.40 5.02
C LYS A 94 -1.03 3.78 4.67
N LEU A 95 -1.06 2.50 4.27
CA LEU A 95 -2.30 1.77 3.98
C LEU A 95 -3.12 1.52 5.25
N ARG A 96 -2.49 1.17 6.38
CA ARG A 96 -3.16 1.06 7.68
C ARG A 96 -3.76 2.38 8.11
N LEU A 97 -3.00 3.48 7.96
CA LEU A 97 -3.50 4.82 8.27
C LEU A 97 -4.68 5.20 7.36
N ALA A 98 -4.57 4.97 6.05
CA ALA A 98 -5.64 5.21 5.08
C ALA A 98 -6.90 4.37 5.39
N ALA A 99 -6.73 3.10 5.73
CA ALA A 99 -7.82 2.21 6.15
C ALA A 99 -8.45 2.67 7.48
N SER A 100 -7.65 3.14 8.44
CA SER A 100 -8.16 3.67 9.71
C SER A 100 -8.95 4.98 9.54
N LEU A 101 -8.60 5.78 8.52
CA LEU A 101 -9.25 7.05 8.22
C LEU A 101 -10.40 6.91 7.20
N GLY A 102 -10.77 5.69 6.79
CA GLY A 102 -11.85 5.44 5.82
C GLY A 102 -11.55 5.90 4.39
N TYR A 103 -10.33 6.38 4.11
CA TYR A 103 -9.87 6.78 2.78
C TYR A 103 -9.22 5.60 2.06
N VAL A 104 -10.00 4.59 1.69
CA VAL A 104 -9.49 3.48 0.86
C VAL A 104 -9.80 3.75 -0.60
N ASN A 105 -8.92 4.49 -1.28
CA ASN A 105 -8.89 4.50 -2.74
C ASN A 105 -8.14 3.25 -3.22
N PHE A 106 -8.82 2.10 -3.22
CA PHE A 106 -8.34 0.91 -3.93
C PHE A 106 -8.43 1.15 -5.45
N PRO A 107 -7.60 0.48 -6.28
CA PRO A 107 -7.87 0.40 -7.72
C PRO A 107 -9.33 -0.07 -7.93
N PRO A 108 -10.01 0.31 -9.03
CA PRO A 108 -11.47 0.21 -9.21
C PRO A 108 -12.06 -1.21 -9.19
N THR A 109 -11.30 -2.24 -8.82
CA THR A 109 -11.69 -3.65 -8.84
C THR A 109 -11.82 -4.31 -7.46
N LEU A 110 -11.74 -3.56 -6.36
CA LEU A 110 -12.08 -4.07 -5.03
C LEU A 110 -12.98 -3.05 -4.34
N SER A 111 -14.30 -3.21 -4.50
CA SER A 111 -15.27 -2.53 -3.66
C SER A 111 -14.90 -2.84 -2.21
N PRO A 112 -14.48 -1.86 -1.39
CA PRO A 112 -14.41 -2.09 0.03
C PRO A 112 -15.84 -2.36 0.45
N SER A 113 -16.11 -3.58 0.93
CA SER A 113 -17.32 -3.88 1.69
C SER A 113 -17.29 -2.95 2.91
N GLY A 114 -17.84 -1.76 2.72
CA GLY A 114 -17.64 -0.60 3.58
C GLY A 114 -18.23 -0.81 4.97
N ALA A 115 -17.85 0.06 5.90
CA ALA A 115 -18.41 0.10 7.23
C ALA A 115 -19.95 0.09 7.18
N VAL A 116 -20.57 -0.70 8.05
CA VAL A 116 -22.04 -0.84 8.16
C VAL A 116 -22.69 0.33 8.91
N SER A 117 -21.88 1.25 9.45
CA SER A 117 -22.32 2.41 10.22
C SER A 117 -21.37 3.58 10.04
N VAL A 118 -21.91 4.79 10.10
CA VAL A 118 -21.13 6.03 10.12
C VAL A 118 -21.33 6.68 11.49
N THR A 119 -20.37 6.48 12.39
CA THR A 119 -20.47 6.88 13.80
C THR A 119 -19.79 8.22 14.10
N THR A 120 -19.01 8.75 13.17
CA THR A 120 -18.43 10.10 13.26
C THR A 120 -18.53 10.74 11.89
N LEU A 121 -19.19 11.89 11.84
CA LEU A 121 -19.44 12.62 10.61
C LEU A 121 -18.83 14.01 10.70
N GLY A 122 -18.19 14.43 9.61
CA GLY A 122 -18.03 15.84 9.26
C GLY A 122 -19.14 16.27 8.30
N THR A 123 -18.98 17.43 7.65
CA THR A 123 -19.89 17.86 6.59
C THR A 123 -19.67 17.05 5.32
N ILE A 124 -20.72 16.46 4.74
CA ILE A 124 -20.70 15.84 3.42
C ILE A 124 -20.98 16.95 2.38
N THR A 125 -19.95 17.39 1.65
CA THR A 125 -20.09 18.43 0.61
C THR A 125 -20.27 17.88 -0.81
N ALA A 126 -19.98 16.60 -1.02
CA ALA A 126 -20.13 15.92 -2.31
C ALA A 126 -20.37 14.41 -2.13
N GLY A 127 -21.00 13.78 -3.11
CA GLY A 127 -21.28 12.34 -3.15
C GLY A 127 -22.75 12.01 -3.40
N THR A 128 -23.02 10.80 -3.86
CA THR A 128 -24.39 10.29 -4.04
C THR A 128 -24.74 9.40 -2.86
N TRP A 129 -25.83 9.72 -2.16
CA TRP A 129 -26.41 8.81 -1.17
C TRP A 129 -27.02 7.59 -1.87
N GLN A 130 -26.54 6.39 -1.57
CA GLN A 130 -27.03 5.12 -2.11
C GLN A 130 -27.76 4.26 -1.07
N GLY A 131 -28.00 4.80 0.12
CA GLY A 131 -28.78 4.13 1.16
C GLY A 131 -30.29 4.26 0.93
N THR A 132 -31.08 3.77 1.89
CA THR A 132 -32.54 3.98 1.91
C THR A 132 -32.87 5.46 2.11
N ALA A 133 -34.10 5.87 1.78
CA ALA A 133 -34.55 7.24 2.03
C ALA A 133 -34.43 7.59 3.53
N ILE A 134 -33.84 8.75 3.83
CA ILE A 134 -33.72 9.25 5.20
C ILE A 134 -35.13 9.55 5.72
N SER A 135 -35.46 9.07 6.92
CA SER A 135 -36.78 9.31 7.51
C SER A 135 -37.02 10.79 7.78
N THR A 136 -38.30 11.19 7.82
CA THR A 136 -38.70 12.57 8.13
C THR A 136 -38.30 13.03 9.53
N GLN A 137 -38.14 12.10 10.48
CA GLN A 137 -37.61 12.39 11.82
C GLN A 137 -36.21 13.03 11.76
N TYR A 138 -35.41 12.68 10.76
CA TYR A 138 -34.07 13.22 10.54
C TYR A 138 -34.01 14.23 9.38
N GLY A 139 -35.15 14.82 9.04
CA GLY A 139 -35.26 15.85 8.00
C GLY A 139 -35.26 15.33 6.55
N GLY A 140 -35.30 14.01 6.34
CA GLY A 140 -35.47 13.42 5.01
C GLY A 140 -36.93 13.37 4.56
N SER A 141 -37.18 12.76 3.41
CA SER A 141 -38.54 12.56 2.86
C SER A 141 -39.20 11.26 3.34
N GLY A 142 -38.45 10.30 3.86
CA GLY A 142 -38.93 8.94 4.15
C GLY A 142 -39.30 8.11 2.91
N ALA A 143 -39.17 8.66 1.70
CA ALA A 143 -39.48 7.99 0.44
C ALA A 143 -38.57 8.44 -0.71
N ASN A 144 -38.46 7.61 -1.75
CA ASN A 144 -37.88 8.04 -3.02
C ASN A 144 -38.88 8.92 -3.77
N LEU A 145 -38.52 10.19 -4.00
CA LEU A 145 -39.34 11.19 -4.67
C LEU A 145 -38.90 11.45 -6.13
N SER A 146 -37.98 10.65 -6.69
CA SER A 146 -37.42 10.87 -8.03
C SER A 146 -38.46 10.78 -9.16
N ALA A 147 -39.59 10.11 -8.91
CA ALA A 147 -40.70 9.97 -9.86
C ALA A 147 -41.83 10.99 -9.65
N GLY A 148 -41.62 12.00 -8.79
CA GLY A 148 -42.62 13.05 -8.56
C GLY A 148 -42.95 13.85 -9.81
N ALA A 149 -44.23 14.20 -9.99
CA ALA A 149 -44.65 15.02 -11.11
C ALA A 149 -44.09 16.44 -11.00
N GLN A 150 -43.53 16.98 -12.10
CA GLN A 150 -43.16 18.39 -12.18
C GLN A 150 -44.41 19.25 -11.96
N GLY A 151 -44.33 20.24 -11.07
CA GLY A 151 -45.48 21.07 -10.69
C GLY A 151 -46.41 20.42 -9.66
N GLY A 152 -46.12 19.19 -9.21
CA GLY A 152 -46.78 18.59 -8.06
C GLY A 152 -46.40 19.28 -6.75
N VAL A 153 -47.28 19.17 -5.75
CA VAL A 153 -47.08 19.77 -4.42
C VAL A 153 -46.61 18.70 -3.45
N LEU A 154 -45.56 19.01 -2.69
CA LEU A 154 -45.07 18.16 -1.62
C LEU A 154 -46.06 18.18 -0.44
N TYR A 155 -46.41 17.01 0.07
CA TYR A 155 -47.30 16.87 1.23
C TYR A 155 -46.82 15.75 2.16
N MET A 156 -47.26 15.82 3.42
CA MET A 156 -47.04 14.75 4.39
C MET A 156 -48.09 13.66 4.19
N GLY A 157 -47.66 12.47 3.81
CA GLY A 157 -48.49 11.28 3.72
C GLY A 157 -48.57 10.51 5.04
N GLY A 158 -49.13 9.30 4.97
CA GLY A 158 -49.21 8.39 6.11
C GLY A 158 -47.82 7.98 6.64
N SER A 159 -47.77 7.63 7.92
CA SER A 159 -46.56 7.10 8.58
C SER A 159 -45.33 8.02 8.54
N SER A 160 -45.56 9.34 8.49
CA SER A 160 -44.48 10.33 8.42
C SER A 160 -43.60 10.15 7.17
N ILE A 161 -44.20 9.82 6.03
CA ILE A 161 -43.53 9.72 4.73
C ILE A 161 -44.06 10.84 3.83
N MET A 162 -43.18 11.56 3.14
CA MET A 162 -43.57 12.59 2.18
C MET A 162 -44.02 11.97 0.85
N GLY A 163 -44.97 12.63 0.19
CA GLY A 163 -45.41 12.32 -1.17
C GLY A 163 -45.48 13.59 -2.02
N ILE A 164 -45.61 13.40 -3.33
CA ILE A 164 -45.80 14.49 -4.30
C ILE A 164 -47.14 14.26 -5.00
N SER A 165 -48.02 15.27 -5.01
CA SER A 165 -49.30 15.17 -5.70
C SER A 165 -49.11 15.18 -7.23
N ALA A 166 -50.17 14.90 -7.98
CA ALA A 166 -50.16 15.18 -9.42
C ALA A 166 -49.99 16.70 -9.67
N ALA A 167 -49.51 17.06 -10.86
CA ALA A 167 -49.48 18.45 -11.28
C ALA A 167 -50.91 18.95 -11.54
N GLY A 168 -51.21 20.16 -11.07
CA GLY A 168 -52.47 20.84 -11.39
C GLY A 168 -52.41 21.53 -12.75
N THR A 169 -53.58 21.94 -13.23
CA THR A 169 -53.75 22.81 -14.38
C THR A 169 -53.95 24.26 -13.93
N SER A 170 -53.60 25.22 -14.79
CA SER A 170 -53.83 26.64 -14.53
C SER A 170 -55.30 26.91 -14.18
N GLY A 171 -55.53 27.56 -13.04
CA GLY A 171 -56.87 27.89 -12.54
C GLY A 171 -57.46 26.86 -11.57
N GLU A 172 -56.81 25.71 -11.37
CA GLU A 172 -57.25 24.73 -10.38
C GLU A 172 -56.87 25.13 -8.95
N ALA A 173 -57.72 24.76 -7.99
CA ALA A 173 -57.45 24.87 -6.56
C ALA A 173 -57.01 23.51 -6.00
N LEU A 174 -56.04 23.52 -5.08
CA LEU A 174 -55.65 22.31 -4.34
C LEU A 174 -56.56 22.13 -3.13
N ILE A 175 -57.17 20.96 -3.01
CA ILE A 175 -58.05 20.61 -1.90
C ILE A 175 -57.39 19.52 -1.06
N SER A 176 -57.43 19.71 0.26
CA SER A 176 -56.95 18.71 1.21
C SER A 176 -57.74 17.41 1.07
N GLY A 177 -57.02 16.29 0.93
CA GLY A 177 -57.59 14.94 0.98
C GLY A 177 -57.80 14.43 2.41
N GLY A 178 -57.65 15.28 3.44
CA GLY A 178 -57.58 14.85 4.83
C GLY A 178 -56.33 14.00 5.08
N THR A 179 -56.51 12.71 5.30
CA THR A 179 -55.41 11.73 5.40
C THR A 179 -54.93 11.21 4.04
N GLY A 180 -55.65 11.52 2.96
CA GLY A 180 -55.33 11.15 1.59
C GLY A 180 -54.47 12.17 0.85
N VAL A 181 -54.16 11.85 -0.41
CA VAL A 181 -53.43 12.75 -1.31
C VAL A 181 -54.26 13.99 -1.62
N PRO A 182 -53.69 15.21 -1.54
CA PRO A 182 -54.37 16.42 -1.99
C PRO A 182 -54.72 16.35 -3.49
N THR A 183 -55.90 16.85 -3.86
CA THR A 183 -56.41 16.78 -5.24
C THR A 183 -56.62 18.17 -5.83
N TRP A 184 -56.38 18.31 -7.13
CA TRP A 184 -56.67 19.52 -7.88
C TRP A 184 -58.12 19.52 -8.36
N THR A 185 -58.79 20.67 -8.29
CA THR A 185 -60.15 20.85 -8.80
C THR A 185 -60.29 22.15 -9.59
N ASN A 186 -61.00 22.10 -10.72
CA ASN A 186 -61.24 23.24 -11.61
C ASN A 186 -62.13 24.33 -11.02
N THR A 187 -62.83 24.03 -9.93
CA THR A 187 -63.68 24.98 -9.21
C THR A 187 -63.89 24.45 -7.79
N PRO A 188 -63.31 25.07 -6.75
CA PRO A 188 -63.79 24.77 -5.42
C PRO A 188 -65.19 25.38 -5.34
N SER A 189 -66.23 24.55 -5.31
CA SER A 189 -67.58 24.99 -4.99
C SER A 189 -67.55 25.49 -3.54
N TRP A 190 -67.18 26.75 -3.35
CA TRP A 190 -67.22 27.40 -2.05
C TRP A 190 -68.70 27.56 -1.70
N SER A 191 -69.27 26.53 -1.05
CA SER A 191 -70.67 26.49 -0.64
C SER A 191 -70.99 27.60 0.37
N THR A 192 -70.00 28.02 1.15
CA THR A 192 -70.07 29.15 2.07
C THR A 192 -68.73 29.89 2.08
N ILE A 193 -68.76 31.19 1.75
CA ILE A 193 -67.62 32.09 1.96
C ILE A 193 -67.94 32.95 3.17
N THR A 194 -67.33 32.67 4.32
CA THR A 194 -67.47 33.52 5.52
C THR A 194 -66.41 34.62 5.47
N LEU A 195 -66.84 35.86 5.19
CA LEU A 195 -65.96 37.02 5.12
C LEU A 195 -65.88 37.67 6.50
N SER A 196 -64.70 37.66 7.12
CA SER A 196 -64.48 38.15 8.50
C SER A 196 -64.43 39.68 8.61
N THR A 197 -64.46 40.42 7.50
CA THR A 197 -64.35 41.88 7.44
C THR A 197 -65.29 42.45 6.39
N SER A 198 -65.58 43.75 6.47
CA SER A 198 -66.43 44.45 5.51
C SER A 198 -65.87 44.33 4.09
N VAL A 199 -66.67 43.77 3.19
CA VAL A 199 -66.34 43.65 1.76
C VAL A 199 -66.74 44.96 1.08
N THR A 200 -65.78 45.76 0.66
CA THR A 200 -66.06 47.08 0.05
C THR A 200 -66.21 47.04 -1.46
N SER A 201 -65.86 45.92 -2.11
CA SER A 201 -65.95 45.75 -3.57
C SER A 201 -66.10 44.28 -3.98
N PRO A 202 -67.25 43.63 -3.69
CA PRO A 202 -67.46 42.27 -4.15
C PRO A 202 -67.62 42.24 -5.67
N LEU A 203 -66.74 41.53 -6.37
CA LEU A 203 -66.92 41.21 -7.78
C LEU A 203 -67.53 39.80 -7.88
N LEU A 204 -68.85 39.73 -8.03
CA LEU A 204 -69.59 38.49 -8.28
C LEU A 204 -69.93 38.45 -9.76
N THR A 205 -69.23 37.61 -10.52
CA THR A 205 -69.34 37.55 -11.99
C THR A 205 -70.33 36.51 -12.50
N ASN A 206 -70.88 35.68 -11.62
CA ASN A 206 -71.84 34.64 -11.99
C ASN A 206 -73.28 35.14 -11.75
N ALA A 207 -74.18 34.88 -12.70
CA ALA A 207 -75.59 35.30 -12.70
C ALA A 207 -76.47 34.60 -11.62
N GLY A 208 -75.87 34.15 -10.52
CA GLY A 208 -76.56 33.53 -9.40
C GLY A 208 -77.22 34.55 -8.50
N LEU A 209 -78.30 34.12 -7.83
CA LEU A 209 -78.96 34.91 -6.80
C LEU A 209 -78.00 35.10 -5.61
N LEU A 210 -77.62 36.34 -5.31
CA LEU A 210 -76.91 36.69 -4.08
C LEU A 210 -77.92 36.81 -2.94
N THR A 211 -77.99 35.81 -2.07
CA THR A 211 -78.82 35.87 -0.86
C THR A 211 -77.99 36.41 0.29
N LEU A 212 -78.17 37.69 0.63
CA LEU A 212 -77.63 38.25 1.87
C LEU A 212 -78.57 37.89 3.02
N GLN A 213 -78.19 36.91 3.86
CA GLN A 213 -78.93 36.61 5.09
C GLN A 213 -78.33 37.41 6.24
N THR A 214 -78.95 38.53 6.57
CA THR A 214 -78.64 39.25 7.81
C THR A 214 -79.45 38.62 8.95
N THR A 215 -78.78 38.09 9.98
CA THR A 215 -79.44 37.85 11.26
C THR A 215 -79.59 39.21 11.93
N ALA A 216 -80.69 39.91 11.65
CA ALA A 216 -81.00 41.14 12.37
C ALA A 216 -81.20 40.77 13.84
N THR A 217 -80.29 41.24 14.71
CA THR A 217 -80.62 41.36 16.12
C THR A 217 -81.68 42.44 16.19
N ALA A 218 -82.84 42.17 16.79
CA ALA A 218 -83.96 43.10 16.82
C ALA A 218 -83.47 44.51 17.21
N GLY A 219 -83.52 45.46 16.26
CA GLY A 219 -83.07 46.85 16.43
C GLY A 219 -81.84 47.28 15.63
N ALA A 220 -81.20 46.43 14.82
CA ALA A 220 -80.16 46.85 13.88
C ALA A 220 -80.77 47.09 12.48
N ASP A 221 -80.52 48.28 11.95
CA ASP A 221 -81.07 48.82 10.70
C ASP A 221 -80.98 47.85 9.51
N ASP A 222 -82.00 47.97 8.66
CA ASP A 222 -82.16 47.25 7.40
C ASP A 222 -81.00 47.54 6.43
N ILE A 223 -80.78 46.64 5.46
CA ILE A 223 -79.72 46.79 4.45
C ILE A 223 -79.99 48.07 3.63
N VAL A 224 -79.14 49.10 3.79
CA VAL A 224 -79.20 50.31 2.96
C VAL A 224 -78.48 50.03 1.64
N LEU A 225 -79.23 49.63 0.61
CA LEU A 225 -78.76 49.66 -0.78
C LEU A 225 -78.80 51.14 -1.24
N ARG A 226 -77.62 51.73 -1.50
CA ARG A 226 -77.48 53.04 -2.13
C ARG A 226 -77.22 52.92 -3.62
#